data_AF-A0A060C1D2-F1
#
_entry.id   AF-A0A060C1D2-F1
#
_cell.length_a   1.000
_cell.length_b   1.000
_cell.length_c   1.000
_cell.angle_alpha   90.00
_cell.angle_beta   90.00
_cell.angle_gamma   90.00
#
_symmetry.space_group_name_H-M   'P 1'
#
loop_
_entity.id
_entity.type
_entity.pdbx_description
1 polymer ?
#
loop_
_entity_poly.entity_id
_entity_poly.type
_entity_poly.pdbx_seq_one_letter_code
_entity_poly.pdbx_strand_id
1 'polypeptide(L)'
;DCAWLRITGEVPADAAGARVMLGIRGEGLVVDRHGSPVDAVSTVFQQGDLPHSAGRFRPVGDLLAPGERVELFADVSYNGFILYPVGRGVFRSAHLAVRDETAYALYYDYLTLAVLAGHTDDADLARELRTALDIAWRHARSGELVAARAALAAPLANPSTSD
;
A
#
# COMPACT_ATOMS: atom_id res chain seq x y z
N ASP A 1 -22.25 -4.59 -8.51
CA ASP A 1 -22.09 -3.53 -9.53
C ASP A 1 -20.81 -3.75 -10.31
N CYS A 2 -20.81 -3.41 -11.60
CA CYS A 2 -19.61 -3.40 -12.44
C CYS A 2 -19.54 -2.12 -13.28
N ALA A 3 -18.33 -1.72 -13.66
CA ALA A 3 -18.08 -0.61 -14.57
C ALA A 3 -16.77 -0.80 -15.31
N TRP A 4 -16.69 -0.27 -16.53
CA TRP A 4 -15.44 -0.13 -17.25
C TRP A 4 -14.92 1.30 -17.12
N LEU A 5 -13.70 1.44 -16.63
CA LEU A 5 -12.99 2.71 -16.53
C LEU A 5 -11.96 2.80 -17.65
N ARG A 6 -11.90 3.93 -18.35
CA ARG A 6 -10.77 4.30 -19.21
C ARG A 6 -9.93 5.34 -18.48
N ILE A 7 -8.68 5.01 -18.21
CA ILE A 7 -7.73 5.84 -17.47
C ILE A 7 -6.69 6.35 -18.47
N THR A 8 -6.64 7.65 -18.66
CA THR A 8 -5.72 8.29 -19.61
C THR A 8 -4.95 9.42 -18.96
N GLY A 9 -3.72 9.64 -19.39
CA GLY A 9 -2.90 10.75 -18.91
C GLY A 9 -1.54 10.79 -19.59
N GLU A 10 -0.70 11.69 -19.10
CA GLU A 10 0.69 11.83 -19.54
C GLU A 10 1.54 12.04 -18.28
N VAL A 11 2.70 11.39 -18.22
CA VAL A 11 3.61 11.49 -17.07
C VAL A 11 4.35 12.83 -17.14
N PRO A 12 4.27 13.67 -16.08
CA PRO A 12 5.03 14.92 -16.03
C PRO A 12 6.55 14.70 -16.18
N ALA A 13 7.24 15.71 -16.70
CA ALA A 13 8.69 15.64 -16.95
C ALA A 13 9.53 15.40 -15.68
N ASP A 14 9.02 15.81 -14.52
CA ASP A 14 9.66 15.71 -13.21
C ASP A 14 9.21 14.48 -12.39
N ALA A 15 8.38 13.61 -12.97
CA ALA A 15 7.77 12.46 -12.29
C ALA A 15 8.40 11.13 -12.72
N ALA A 16 9.74 11.05 -12.72
CA ALA A 16 10.45 9.81 -13.05
C ALA A 16 10.13 8.69 -12.06
N GLY A 17 9.84 7.49 -12.57
CA GLY A 17 9.47 6.34 -11.73
C GLY A 17 8.08 6.50 -11.11
N ALA A 18 7.21 7.33 -11.70
CA ALA A 18 5.82 7.40 -11.29
C ALA A 18 5.07 6.11 -11.64
N ARG A 19 4.05 5.81 -10.86
CA ARG A 19 3.12 4.70 -11.11
C ARG A 19 1.68 5.19 -11.04
N VAL A 20 0.80 4.56 -11.81
CA VAL A 20 -0.64 4.80 -11.70
C VAL A 20 -1.13 4.23 -10.38
N MET A 21 -1.83 5.05 -9.61
CA MET A 21 -2.50 4.70 -8.37
C MET A 21 -4.01 4.73 -8.60
N LEU A 22 -4.64 3.56 -8.61
CA LEU A 22 -6.08 3.43 -8.83
C LEU A 22 -6.82 3.33 -7.49
N GLY A 23 -7.73 4.27 -7.25
CA GLY A 23 -8.56 4.33 -6.05
C GLY A 23 -9.98 3.87 -6.36
N ILE A 24 -10.26 2.59 -6.11
CA ILE A 24 -11.61 2.04 -6.19
C ILE A 24 -12.07 1.51 -4.84
N ARG A 25 -13.35 1.16 -4.72
CA ARG A 25 -13.89 0.30 -3.66
C ARG A 25 -14.44 -0.95 -4.30
N GLY A 26 -13.72 -2.05 -4.12
CA GLY A 26 -13.96 -3.33 -4.78
C GLY A 26 -12.69 -3.88 -5.40
N GLU A 27 -12.87 -4.61 -6.49
CA GLU A 27 -11.84 -5.34 -7.23
C GLU A 27 -11.81 -4.84 -8.66
N GLY A 28 -10.68 -5.02 -9.36
CA GLY A 28 -10.60 -4.70 -10.77
C GLY A 28 -9.48 -5.41 -11.51
N LEU A 29 -9.78 -5.85 -12.73
CA LEU A 29 -8.80 -6.32 -13.70
C LEU A 29 -8.36 -5.12 -14.56
N VAL A 30 -7.07 -4.85 -14.61
CA VAL A 30 -6.52 -3.78 -15.45
C VAL A 30 -5.89 -4.40 -16.69
N VAL A 31 -6.24 -3.83 -17.85
CA VAL A 31 -5.72 -4.20 -19.15
C VAL A 31 -5.11 -2.99 -19.87
N ASP A 32 -4.18 -3.25 -20.78
CA ASP A 32 -3.65 -2.24 -21.69
C ASP A 32 -4.65 -1.89 -22.81
N ARG A 33 -4.27 -0.97 -23.70
CA ARG A 33 -5.07 -0.58 -24.87
C ARG A 33 -5.34 -1.70 -25.88
N HIS A 34 -4.61 -2.80 -25.80
CA HIS A 34 -4.79 -3.99 -26.64
C HIS A 34 -5.67 -5.05 -25.96
N GLY A 35 -6.11 -4.80 -24.71
CA GLY A 35 -6.89 -5.74 -23.92
C GLY A 35 -6.04 -6.79 -23.20
N SER A 36 -4.72 -6.66 -23.20
CA SER A 36 -3.83 -7.58 -22.49
C SER A 36 -3.86 -7.29 -21.00
N PRO A 37 -4.00 -8.30 -20.12
CA PRO A 37 -3.89 -8.12 -18.68
C PRO A 37 -2.55 -7.50 -18.27
N VAL A 38 -2.61 -6.44 -17.48
CA VAL A 38 -1.45 -5.73 -16.95
C VAL A 38 -1.34 -5.93 -15.44
N ASP A 39 -2.46 -5.83 -14.72
CA ASP A 39 -2.46 -5.92 -13.26
C ASP A 39 -3.86 -6.25 -12.72
N ALA A 40 -3.95 -6.53 -11.43
CA ALA A 40 -5.21 -6.65 -10.70
C ALA A 40 -5.17 -5.81 -9.42
N VAL A 41 -6.25 -5.10 -9.15
CA VAL A 41 -6.39 -4.29 -7.93
C VAL A 41 -7.48 -4.87 -7.03
N SER A 42 -7.17 -5.00 -5.74
CA SER A 42 -8.19 -5.23 -4.72
C SER A 42 -8.03 -4.26 -3.57
N THR A 43 -9.13 -3.59 -3.25
CA THR A 43 -9.29 -2.76 -2.05
C THR A 43 -10.27 -3.39 -1.07
N VAL A 44 -10.71 -4.62 -1.36
CA VAL A 44 -11.47 -5.44 -0.43
C VAL A 44 -10.55 -5.76 0.73
N PHE A 45 -11.07 -5.60 1.94
CA PHE A 45 -10.36 -5.88 3.17
C PHE A 45 -11.14 -6.97 3.90
N GLN A 46 -10.50 -8.10 4.13
CA GLN A 46 -11.07 -9.29 4.75
C GLN A 46 -10.61 -9.44 6.20
N GLN A 47 -11.20 -10.40 6.90
CA GLN A 47 -10.79 -10.74 8.25
C GLN A 47 -9.37 -11.30 8.23
N GLY A 48 -8.45 -10.65 8.95
CA GLY A 48 -7.05 -11.03 9.02
C GLY A 48 -6.12 -10.24 8.10
N ASP A 49 -6.66 -9.41 7.20
CA ASP A 49 -5.83 -8.51 6.40
C ASP A 49 -5.13 -7.48 7.28
N LEU A 50 -3.91 -7.12 6.90
CA LEU A 50 -3.20 -5.98 7.46
C LEU A 50 -3.40 -4.75 6.57
N PRO A 51 -3.39 -3.53 7.13
CA PRO A 51 -3.47 -2.31 6.34
C PRO A 51 -2.40 -2.28 5.24
N HIS A 52 -2.76 -1.74 4.08
CA HIS A 52 -1.82 -1.56 2.97
C HIS A 52 -1.19 -0.16 3.02
N SER A 53 0.08 -0.06 2.68
CA SER A 53 0.86 1.20 2.67
C SER A 53 0.27 2.30 1.78
N ALA A 54 -0.40 1.93 0.68
CA ALA A 54 -1.07 2.86 -0.23
C ALA A 54 -2.50 3.25 0.19
N GLY A 55 -2.97 2.79 1.37
CA GLY A 55 -4.28 3.13 1.91
C GLY A 55 -5.42 2.74 0.97
N ARG A 56 -6.12 3.75 0.42
CA ARG A 56 -7.29 3.58 -0.45
C ARG A 56 -6.96 3.39 -1.93
N PHE A 57 -5.69 3.42 -2.29
CA PHE A 57 -5.21 3.30 -3.65
C PHE A 57 -4.39 2.03 -3.82
N ARG A 58 -4.32 1.51 -5.05
CA ARG A 58 -3.42 0.42 -5.41
C ARG A 58 -2.55 0.85 -6.59
N PRO A 59 -1.23 0.57 -6.55
CA PRO A 59 -0.37 0.76 -7.69
C PRO A 59 -0.78 -0.21 -8.81
N VAL A 60 -0.62 0.21 -10.06
CA VAL A 60 -1.04 -0.53 -11.25
C VAL A 60 0.06 -0.51 -12.31
N GLY A 61 0.34 -1.66 -12.93
CA GLY A 61 1.24 -1.78 -14.08
C GLY A 61 2.69 -1.44 -13.78
N ASP A 62 3.55 -1.22 -14.77
CA ASP A 62 4.96 -0.94 -14.49
C ASP A 62 5.25 0.52 -14.08
N LEU A 63 6.49 0.79 -13.69
CA LEU A 63 6.98 2.17 -13.52
C LEU A 63 7.00 2.87 -14.87
N LEU A 64 6.57 4.13 -14.87
CA LEU A 64 6.43 4.91 -16.09
C LEU A 64 7.61 5.89 -16.26
N ALA A 65 7.97 6.14 -17.52
CA ALA A 65 8.96 7.15 -17.88
C ALA A 65 8.33 8.55 -17.99
N PRO A 66 9.10 9.63 -17.74
CA PRO A 66 8.64 10.99 -18.02
C PRO A 66 8.20 11.17 -19.48
N GLY A 67 7.08 11.86 -19.69
CA GLY A 67 6.48 12.08 -21.02
C GLY A 67 5.73 10.88 -21.59
N GLU A 68 5.71 9.73 -20.89
CA GLU A 68 4.96 8.56 -21.33
C GLU A 68 3.46 8.81 -21.27
N ARG A 69 2.73 8.34 -22.28
CA ARG A 69 1.26 8.38 -22.30
C ARG A 69 0.69 7.17 -21.60
N VAL A 70 -0.16 7.42 -20.61
CA VAL A 70 -0.94 6.38 -19.93
C VAL A 70 -2.24 6.18 -20.70
N GLU A 71 -2.52 4.93 -21.06
CA GLU A 71 -3.83 4.49 -21.51
C GLU A 71 -4.09 3.07 -21.01
N LEU A 72 -4.93 2.98 -19.98
CA LEU A 72 -5.32 1.73 -19.32
C LEU A 72 -6.83 1.62 -19.27
N PHE A 73 -7.32 0.39 -19.25
CA PHE A 73 -8.73 0.09 -19.03
C PHE A 73 -8.87 -0.79 -17.80
N ALA A 74 -9.88 -0.57 -16.99
CA ALA A 74 -10.15 -1.38 -15.80
C ALA A 74 -11.59 -1.85 -15.78
N ASP A 75 -11.79 -3.17 -15.77
CA ASP A 75 -13.06 -3.79 -15.45
C ASP A 75 -13.15 -3.89 -13.93
N VAL A 76 -13.95 -3.01 -13.31
CA VAL A 76 -14.07 -2.90 -11.86
C VAL A 76 -15.39 -3.45 -11.39
N SER A 77 -15.36 -4.18 -10.28
CA SER A 77 -16.54 -4.81 -9.69
C SER A 77 -16.61 -4.54 -8.19
N TYR A 78 -17.83 -4.57 -7.67
CA TYR A 78 -18.11 -4.49 -6.24
C TYR A 78 -19.06 -5.61 -5.83
N ASN A 79 -18.54 -6.50 -5.00
CA ASN A 79 -19.20 -7.72 -4.54
C ASN A 79 -19.71 -7.60 -3.09
N GLY A 80 -19.85 -6.37 -2.58
CA GLY A 80 -20.29 -6.13 -1.20
C GLY A 80 -19.14 -6.12 -0.19
N PHE A 81 -19.47 -5.97 1.09
CA PHE A 81 -18.52 -6.02 2.19
C PHE A 81 -18.53 -7.42 2.79
N ILE A 82 -17.41 -8.15 2.70
CA ILE A 82 -17.31 -9.55 3.13
C ILE A 82 -18.47 -10.39 2.53
N LEU A 83 -18.71 -10.21 1.22
CA LEU A 83 -19.79 -10.86 0.45
C LEU A 83 -21.23 -10.53 0.90
N TYR A 84 -21.42 -9.64 1.87
CA TYR A 84 -22.74 -9.09 2.18
C TYR A 84 -23.06 -7.94 1.23
N PRO A 85 -24.30 -7.84 0.70
CA PRO A 85 -24.71 -6.81 -0.26
C PRO A 85 -24.93 -5.43 0.40
N VAL A 86 -23.96 -4.99 1.18
CA VAL A 86 -23.92 -3.72 1.90
C VAL A 86 -22.89 -2.83 1.23
N GLY A 87 -23.20 -1.54 1.05
CA GLY A 87 -22.32 -0.57 0.44
C GLY A 87 -22.60 -0.36 -1.05
N ARG A 88 -21.62 0.19 -1.78
CA ARG A 88 -21.70 0.43 -3.24
C ARG A 88 -20.32 0.51 -3.86
N GLY A 89 -20.18 0.24 -5.15
CA GLY A 89 -18.95 0.56 -5.88
C GLY A 89 -18.63 2.06 -5.81
N VAL A 90 -17.35 2.42 -5.66
CA VAL A 90 -16.89 3.82 -5.70
C VAL A 90 -15.59 3.90 -6.47
N PHE A 91 -15.58 4.69 -7.54
CA PHE A 91 -14.36 5.25 -8.08
C PHE A 91 -14.03 6.52 -7.31
N ARG A 92 -12.85 6.58 -6.69
CA ARG A 92 -12.38 7.76 -5.96
C ARG A 92 -11.63 8.68 -6.91
N SER A 93 -10.58 8.14 -7.52
CA SER A 93 -9.69 8.85 -8.44
C SER A 93 -8.61 7.90 -8.98
N ALA A 94 -7.90 8.36 -10.00
CA ALA A 94 -6.63 7.81 -10.45
C ALA A 94 -5.57 8.90 -10.37
N HIS A 95 -4.38 8.57 -9.85
CA HIS A 95 -3.28 9.52 -9.69
C HIS A 95 -1.98 8.93 -10.24
N LEU A 96 -1.04 9.79 -10.60
CA LEU A 96 0.37 9.40 -10.68
C LEU A 96 1.00 9.66 -9.32
N ALA A 97 1.80 8.71 -8.83
CA ALA A 97 2.56 8.88 -7.60
C ALA A 97 3.98 8.33 -7.76
N VAL A 98 4.94 9.03 -7.17
CA VAL A 98 6.30 8.53 -6.95
C VAL A 98 6.39 8.08 -5.50
N ARG A 99 6.98 6.90 -5.28
CA ARG A 99 7.09 6.31 -3.95
C ARG A 99 8.28 6.90 -3.20
N ASP A 100 8.04 7.36 -1.97
CA ASP A 100 9.12 7.58 -1.00
C ASP A 100 9.54 6.22 -0.42
N GLU A 101 10.70 5.72 -0.86
CA GLU A 101 11.24 4.43 -0.43
C GLU A 101 11.53 4.38 1.07
N THR A 102 11.89 5.51 1.70
CA THR A 102 12.17 5.55 3.14
C THR A 102 10.87 5.45 3.94
N ALA A 103 9.84 6.18 3.52
CA ALA A 103 8.52 6.10 4.14
C ALA A 103 7.90 4.71 3.95
N TYR A 104 8.03 4.14 2.75
CA TYR A 104 7.56 2.80 2.44
C TYR A 104 8.25 1.72 3.29
N ALA A 105 9.58 1.78 3.41
CA ALA A 105 10.31 0.84 4.25
C ALA A 105 9.92 1.00 5.73
N LEU A 106 9.86 2.23 6.25
CA LEU A 106 9.42 2.52 7.62
C LEU A 106 8.03 1.94 7.91
N TYR A 107 7.10 2.05 6.96
CA TYR A 107 5.76 1.50 7.13
C TYR A 107 5.78 -0.01 7.43
N TYR A 108 6.56 -0.78 6.68
CA TYR A 108 6.64 -2.23 6.87
C TYR A 108 7.53 -2.61 8.06
N ASP A 109 8.60 -1.87 8.32
CA ASP A 109 9.42 -2.01 9.54
C ASP A 109 8.52 -1.87 10.79
N TYR A 110 7.71 -0.82 10.83
CA TYR A 110 6.79 -0.53 11.93
C TYR A 110 5.67 -1.57 12.04
N LEU A 111 4.98 -1.87 10.92
CA LEU A 111 3.85 -2.80 10.90
C LEU A 111 4.28 -4.19 11.39
N THR A 112 5.43 -4.68 10.94
CA THR A 112 5.97 -5.98 11.34
C THR A 112 6.18 -6.06 12.85
N LEU A 113 6.87 -5.09 13.43
CA LEU A 113 7.15 -5.08 14.87
C LEU A 113 5.90 -4.81 15.70
N ALA A 114 4.95 -4.00 15.21
CA ALA A 114 3.67 -3.77 15.87
C ALA A 114 2.82 -5.03 15.94
N VAL A 115 2.80 -5.83 14.86
CA VAL A 115 2.16 -7.15 14.86
C VAL A 115 2.84 -8.08 15.87
N LEU A 116 4.17 -8.16 15.87
CA LEU A 116 4.91 -8.99 16.82
C LEU A 116 4.64 -8.59 18.28
N ALA A 117 4.71 -7.29 18.60
CA ALA A 117 4.45 -6.77 19.95
C ALA A 117 3.00 -6.98 20.42
N GLY A 118 2.07 -7.20 19.49
CA GLY A 118 0.67 -7.49 19.77
C GLY A 118 0.37 -8.98 19.98
N HIS A 119 1.25 -9.88 19.54
CA HIS A 119 0.98 -11.33 19.49
C HIS A 119 2.04 -12.20 20.18
N THR A 120 3.17 -11.64 20.61
CA THR A 120 4.16 -12.39 21.40
C THR A 120 3.69 -12.61 22.83
N ASP A 121 3.97 -13.80 23.38
CA ASP A 121 3.73 -14.14 24.79
C ASP A 121 4.86 -13.65 25.72
N ASP A 122 5.98 -13.20 25.15
CA ASP A 122 7.09 -12.60 25.91
C ASP A 122 6.77 -11.13 26.25
N ALA A 123 6.41 -10.90 27.50
CA ALA A 123 6.04 -9.58 28.01
C ALA A 123 7.20 -8.56 27.99
N ASP A 124 8.45 -9.03 28.13
CA ASP A 124 9.62 -8.16 28.12
C ASP A 124 9.94 -7.72 26.69
N LEU A 125 9.91 -8.66 25.75
CA LEU A 125 10.00 -8.36 24.31
C LEU A 125 8.89 -7.40 23.87
N ALA A 126 7.62 -7.68 24.24
CA ALA A 126 6.50 -6.80 23.89
C ALA A 126 6.70 -5.36 24.38
N ARG A 127 7.23 -5.18 25.60
CA ARG A 127 7.52 -3.88 26.19
C ARG A 127 8.68 -3.17 25.48
N GLU A 128 9.74 -3.90 25.14
CA GLU A 128 10.88 -3.38 24.37
C GLU A 128 10.42 -2.88 22.99
N LEU A 129 9.67 -3.71 22.26
CA LEU A 129 9.15 -3.37 20.94
C LEU A 129 8.24 -2.15 20.98
N ARG A 130 7.31 -2.06 21.95
CA ARG A 130 6.45 -0.87 22.12
C ARG A 130 7.26 0.39 22.36
N THR A 131 8.31 0.31 23.15
CA THR A 131 9.22 1.44 23.39
C THR A 131 9.91 1.88 22.10
N ALA A 132 10.41 0.93 21.30
CA ALA A 132 11.05 1.21 20.02
C ALA A 132 10.07 1.84 19.01
N LEU A 133 8.84 1.31 18.93
CA LEU A 133 7.76 1.83 18.10
C LEU A 133 7.37 3.27 18.50
N ASP A 134 7.27 3.57 19.80
CA ASP A 134 6.97 4.93 20.27
C ASP A 134 8.08 5.93 19.92
N ILE A 135 9.35 5.51 19.98
CA ILE A 135 10.49 6.33 19.53
C ILE A 135 10.41 6.58 18.03
N ALA A 136 10.22 5.52 17.23
CA ALA A 136 10.11 5.61 15.79
C ALA A 136 8.95 6.51 15.35
N TRP A 137 7.79 6.40 16.02
CA TRP A 137 6.62 7.23 15.75
C TRP A 137 6.89 8.71 16.01
N ARG A 138 7.61 9.06 17.09
CA ARG A 138 7.98 10.46 17.37
C ARG A 138 8.85 11.05 16.27
N HIS A 139 9.88 10.32 15.82
CA HIS A 139 10.71 10.73 14.68
C HIS A 139 9.92 10.80 13.37
N ALA A 140 9.04 9.85 13.11
CA ALA A 140 8.21 9.88 11.90
C ALA A 140 7.31 11.13 11.87
N ARG A 141 6.71 11.50 13.02
CA ARG A 141 5.87 12.70 13.14
C ARG A 141 6.63 14.01 12.99
N SER A 142 7.94 14.04 13.26
CA SER A 142 8.80 15.20 12.98
C SER A 142 9.36 15.20 11.54
N GLY A 143 9.04 14.19 10.73
CA GLY A 143 9.55 14.03 9.36
C GLY A 143 10.94 13.38 9.29
N GLU A 144 11.49 12.90 10.40
CA GLU A 144 12.82 12.30 10.50
C GLU A 144 12.76 10.80 10.18
N LEU A 145 12.36 10.45 8.95
CA LEU A 145 12.08 9.05 8.57
C LEU A 145 13.30 8.12 8.74
N VAL A 146 14.51 8.61 8.46
CA VAL A 146 15.74 7.81 8.64
C VAL A 146 15.99 7.52 10.12
N ALA A 147 15.79 8.50 11.01
CA ALA A 147 15.91 8.30 12.45
C ALA A 147 14.82 7.37 12.99
N ALA A 148 13.60 7.49 12.45
CA ALA A 148 12.51 6.59 12.78
C ALA A 148 12.86 5.12 12.46
N ARG A 149 13.44 4.87 11.27
CA ARG A 149 13.90 3.52 10.89
C ARG A 149 15.06 3.04 11.75
N ALA A 150 16.02 3.91 12.07
CA ALA A 150 17.14 3.55 12.93
C ALA A 150 16.68 3.07 14.31
N ALA A 151 15.61 3.64 14.86
CA ALA A 151 15.02 3.20 16.12
C ALA A 151 14.45 1.78 16.09
N LEU A 152 14.10 1.26 14.91
CA LEU A 152 13.55 -0.09 14.71
C LEU A 152 14.59 -1.11 14.24
N ALA A 153 15.79 -0.68 13.88
CA ALA A 153 16.78 -1.53 13.23
C ALA A 153 17.25 -2.70 14.11
N ALA A 154 17.48 -2.47 15.40
CA ALA A 154 17.92 -3.50 16.34
C ALA A 154 16.91 -4.65 16.47
N PRO A 155 15.62 -4.42 16.80
CA PRO A 155 14.65 -5.52 16.90
C PRO A 155 14.39 -6.23 15.57
N LEU A 156 14.55 -5.56 14.42
CA LEU A 156 14.42 -6.18 13.10
C LEU A 156 15.61 -7.08 12.71
N ALA A 157 16.79 -6.85 13.30
CA ALA A 157 17.99 -7.63 13.01
C ALA A 157 18.02 -8.97 13.75
N ASN A 158 17.17 -9.15 14.76
CA ASN A 158 17.11 -10.39 15.51
C ASN A 158 16.48 -11.50 14.66
N PRO A 159 17.06 -12.72 14.65
CA PRO A 159 16.47 -13.84 13.96
C PRO A 159 15.10 -14.20 14.57
N SER A 160 14.22 -14.74 13.73
CA SER A 160 13.00 -15.38 14.23
C SER A 160 13.37 -16.49 15.21
N THR A 161 12.74 -16.50 16.38
CA THR A 161 12.90 -17.54 17.40
C THR A 161 11.88 -18.67 17.23
N SER A 162 11.15 -18.70 16.11
CA SER A 162 10.25 -19.80 15.76
C SER A 162 11.03 -20.87 14.99
N ASP A 163 11.04 -22.09 15.50
CA ASP A 163 11.50 -23.30 14.79
C ASP A 163 10.51 -23.70 13.67
#